data_AF-A0A336N1V9-F1
#
_entry.id   AF-A0A336N1V9-F1
#
_cell.length_a   1.000
_cell.length_b   1.000
_cell.length_c   1.000
_cell.angle_alpha   90.00
_cell.angle_beta   90.00
_cell.angle_gamma   90.00
#
_symmetry.space_group_name_H-M   'P 1'
#
loop_
_entity.id
_entity.type
_entity.pdbx_description
1 polymer ?
#
loop_
_entity_poly.entity_id
_entity_poly.type
_entity_poly.pdbx_seq_one_letter_code
_entity_poly.pdbx_strand_id
1 'polypeptide(L)'
;MSDSARSAFKEYVWQLLAEHKGERVYHFTYQKQAYWLKQPEQLRGVWRLLKPHPKQSFLNEIHSLQHFAERQAPVPKLMMFGEDYLVLEDGGHNVAYWVSRNIDNQTKQRILCDAAKALADLHRRGLVHGRPAIRDILWKDGNVLFIDFEVNAENIV
;
A
#
# COMPACT_ATOMS: atom_id res chain seq x y z
N MET A 1 -13.09 14.75 -6.20
CA MET A 1 -13.23 15.58 -4.98
C MET A 1 -13.24 17.04 -5.41
N SER A 2 -14.13 17.87 -4.87
CA SER A 2 -14.05 19.32 -5.06
C SER A 2 -12.81 19.89 -4.36
N ASP A 3 -12.36 21.08 -4.75
CA ASP A 3 -11.17 21.71 -4.14
C ASP A 3 -11.35 21.92 -2.63
N SER A 4 -12.54 22.31 -2.18
CA SER A 4 -12.85 22.45 -0.75
C SER A 4 -12.75 21.11 0.00
N ALA A 5 -13.28 20.01 -0.57
CA ALA A 5 -13.18 18.70 0.05
C ALA A 5 -11.73 18.18 0.11
N ARG A 6 -10.92 18.53 -0.91
CA ARG A 6 -9.49 18.20 -0.93
C ARG A 6 -8.71 18.94 0.15
N SER A 7 -9.02 20.23 0.35
CA SER A 7 -8.42 21.03 1.42
C SER A 7 -8.80 20.50 2.80
N ALA A 8 -10.07 20.18 3.03
CA ALA A 8 -10.53 19.62 4.31
C ALA A 8 -9.88 18.26 4.64
N PHE A 9 -9.72 17.38 3.65
CA PHE A 9 -9.01 16.11 3.84
C PHE A 9 -7.53 16.32 4.19
N LYS A 10 -6.88 17.27 3.51
CA LYS A 10 -5.48 17.61 3.74
C LYS A 10 -5.24 18.15 5.15
N GLU A 11 -6.09 19.06 5.61
CA GLU A 11 -6.05 19.59 6.98
C GLU A 11 -6.24 18.48 8.02
N TYR A 12 -7.20 17.59 7.79
CA TYR A 12 -7.45 16.44 8.67
C TYR A 12 -6.24 15.51 8.78
N VAL A 13 -5.59 15.17 7.65
CA VAL A 13 -4.38 14.34 7.69
C VAL A 13 -3.23 15.05 8.40
N TRP A 14 -3.08 16.37 8.26
CA TRP A 14 -2.04 17.11 8.98
C TRP A 14 -2.23 17.08 10.50
N GLN A 15 -3.48 17.15 10.97
CA GLN A 15 -3.79 16.95 12.39
C GLN A 15 -3.39 15.55 12.84
N LEU A 16 -3.78 14.51 12.10
CA LEU A 16 -3.40 13.12 12.40
C LEU A 16 -1.89 12.91 12.40
N LEU A 17 -1.15 13.52 11.47
CA LEU A 17 0.30 13.41 11.42
C LEU A 17 0.97 14.06 12.64
N ALA A 18 0.40 15.16 13.15
CA ALA A 18 0.88 15.79 14.38
C ALA A 18 0.56 14.96 15.62
N GLU A 19 -0.64 14.37 15.69
CA GLU A 19 -1.10 13.54 16.81
C GLU A 19 -0.36 12.19 16.90
N HIS A 20 -0.14 11.54 15.75
CA HIS A 20 0.48 10.21 15.64
C HIS A 20 1.94 10.27 15.21
N LYS A 21 2.64 11.35 15.54
CA LYS A 21 4.02 11.57 15.09
C LYS A 21 4.95 10.43 15.54
N GLY A 22 5.61 9.79 14.57
CA GLY A 22 6.53 8.67 14.81
C GLY A 22 5.86 7.29 14.88
N GLU A 23 4.53 7.22 14.84
CA GLU A 23 3.82 5.96 14.58
C GLU A 23 4.01 5.57 13.13
N ARG A 24 4.76 4.50 12.88
CA ARG A 24 5.11 4.06 11.52
C ARG A 24 3.87 3.82 10.64
N VAL A 25 2.80 3.28 11.21
CA VAL A 25 1.56 2.97 10.49
C VAL A 25 0.37 3.27 11.40
N TYR A 26 -0.55 4.08 10.92
CA TYR A 26 -1.79 4.45 11.61
C TYR A 26 -2.99 4.29 10.67
N HIS A 27 -4.01 3.56 11.11
CA HIS A 27 -5.23 3.34 10.34
C HIS A 27 -6.32 4.31 10.80
N PHE A 28 -6.99 4.98 9.85
CA PHE A 28 -8.04 5.95 10.17
C PHE A 28 -9.19 5.91 9.16
N THR A 29 -10.34 6.47 9.55
CA THR A 29 -11.52 6.56 8.68
C THR A 29 -11.87 8.02 8.47
N TYR A 30 -12.10 8.41 7.22
CA TYR A 30 -12.58 9.74 6.83
C TYR A 30 -13.73 9.60 5.85
N GLN A 31 -14.89 10.20 6.17
CA GLN A 31 -16.12 10.11 5.35
C GLN A 31 -16.51 8.67 4.95
N LYS A 32 -16.43 7.73 5.91
CA LYS A 32 -16.69 6.28 5.75
C LYS A 32 -15.70 5.51 4.85
N GLN A 33 -14.67 6.17 4.34
CA GLN A 33 -13.55 5.52 3.67
C GLN A 33 -12.40 5.33 4.65
N ALA A 34 -11.78 4.15 4.63
CA ALA A 34 -10.62 3.83 5.44
C ALA A 34 -9.31 4.17 4.70
N TYR A 35 -8.29 4.54 5.47
CA TYR A 35 -6.99 4.97 4.98
C TYR A 35 -5.87 4.49 5.91
N TRP A 36 -4.65 4.45 5.36
CA TRP A 36 -3.41 4.19 6.08
C TRP A 36 -2.50 5.41 6.00
N LEU A 37 -2.17 6.00 7.14
CA LEU A 37 -1.07 6.95 7.28
C LEU A 37 0.21 6.16 7.60
N LYS A 38 1.21 6.24 6.73
CA LYS A 38 2.54 5.65 6.99
C LYS A 38 3.58 6.74 7.15
N GLN A 39 4.53 6.51 8.05
CA GLN A 39 5.72 7.33 8.31
C GLN A 39 6.97 6.44 8.25
N PRO A 40 8.17 7.00 7.99
CA PRO A 40 9.43 6.27 8.05
C PRO A 40 9.63 5.55 9.39
N GLU A 41 10.30 4.40 9.35
CA GLU A 41 10.65 3.65 10.55
C GLU A 41 11.63 4.45 11.44
N GLN A 42 11.26 4.70 12.70
CA GLN A 42 12.14 5.33 13.67
C GLN A 42 13.02 4.27 14.35
N LEU A 43 14.21 4.04 13.79
CA LEU A 43 15.15 3.05 14.31
C LEU A 43 15.88 3.54 15.57
N ARG A 44 16.00 2.66 16.57
CA ARG A 44 16.74 2.91 17.82
C ARG A 44 17.80 1.83 18.06
N GLY A 45 18.89 2.21 18.72
CA GLY A 45 19.94 1.28 19.15
C GLY A 45 20.60 0.54 17.98
N VAL A 46 20.81 -0.77 18.15
CA VAL A 46 21.47 -1.66 17.18
C VAL A 46 20.77 -1.69 15.81
N TRP A 47 19.47 -1.39 15.75
CA TRP A 47 18.71 -1.37 14.51
C TRP A 47 19.12 -0.26 13.55
N ARG A 48 19.69 0.85 14.05
CA ARG A 48 20.24 1.92 13.20
C ARG A 48 21.48 1.46 12.42
N LEU A 49 22.23 0.50 12.96
CA LEU A 49 23.38 -0.10 12.29
C LEU A 49 22.94 -1.13 11.25
N LEU A 50 21.89 -1.91 11.55
CA LEU A 50 21.37 -2.96 10.65
C LEU A 50 20.56 -2.41 9.48
N LYS A 51 19.88 -1.27 9.65
CA LYS A 51 19.07 -0.62 8.62
C LYS A 51 19.49 0.86 8.48
N PRO A 52 20.60 1.17 7.78
CA PRO A 52 21.17 2.51 7.80
C PRO A 52 20.34 3.58 7.06
N HIS A 53 19.37 3.21 6.21
CA HIS A 53 18.67 4.17 5.34
C HIS A 53 17.12 4.04 5.33
N PRO A 54 16.44 4.18 6.49
CA PRO A 54 14.98 4.07 6.56
C PRO A 54 14.24 5.15 5.76
N LYS A 55 14.77 6.39 5.71
CA LYS A 55 14.18 7.48 4.91
C LYS A 55 14.27 7.18 3.41
N GLN A 56 15.39 6.65 2.94
CA GLN A 56 15.54 6.28 1.53
C GLN A 56 14.58 5.16 1.14
N SER A 57 14.48 4.12 1.97
CA SER A 57 13.53 3.02 1.74
C SER A 57 12.08 3.51 1.66
N PHE A 58 11.72 4.50 2.49
CA PHE A 58 10.38 5.09 2.48
C PHE A 58 10.12 5.93 1.22
N LEU A 59 11.08 6.74 0.78
CA LEU A 59 10.97 7.48 -0.48
C LEU A 59 10.88 6.53 -1.68
N ASN A 60 11.63 5.43 -1.67
CA ASN A 60 11.53 4.40 -2.70
C ASN A 60 10.13 3.77 -2.72
N GLU A 61 9.48 3.55 -1.58
CA GLU A 61 8.08 3.06 -1.52
C GLU A 61 7.12 4.04 -2.22
N ILE A 62 7.25 5.35 -1.94
CA ILE A 62 6.45 6.38 -2.59
C ILE A 62 6.68 6.36 -4.12
N HIS A 63 7.94 6.36 -4.56
CA HIS A 63 8.28 6.35 -5.98
C HIS A 63 7.77 5.10 -6.69
N SER A 64 7.89 3.92 -6.08
CA SER A 64 7.36 2.68 -6.64
C SER A 64 5.84 2.75 -6.78
N LEU A 65 5.11 3.22 -5.75
CA LEU A 65 3.66 3.37 -5.82
C LEU A 65 3.24 4.34 -6.93
N GLN A 66 3.94 5.46 -7.10
CA GLN A 66 3.69 6.40 -8.19
C GLN A 66 3.96 5.75 -9.56
N HIS A 67 5.11 5.10 -9.74
CA HIS A 67 5.49 4.44 -11.00
C HIS A 67 4.48 3.38 -11.44
N PHE A 68 4.01 2.54 -10.51
CA PHE A 68 3.02 1.51 -10.78
C PHE A 68 1.63 2.11 -11.04
N ALA A 69 1.23 3.15 -10.29
CA ALA A 69 -0.03 3.84 -10.53
C ALA A 69 -0.09 4.51 -11.91
N GLU A 70 0.99 5.15 -12.35
CA GLU A 70 1.12 5.76 -13.69
C GLU A 70 0.94 4.75 -14.82
N ARG A 71 1.37 3.51 -14.60
CA ARG A 71 1.20 2.38 -15.54
C ARG A 71 -0.12 1.63 -15.35
N GLN A 72 -1.03 2.19 -14.57
CA GLN A 72 -2.34 1.62 -14.27
C GLN A 72 -2.25 0.20 -13.66
N ALA A 73 -1.20 -0.06 -12.88
CA ALA A 73 -1.13 -1.26 -12.07
C ALA A 73 -2.16 -1.16 -10.92
N PRO A 74 -2.74 -2.28 -10.48
CA PRO A 74 -3.64 -2.28 -9.34
C PRO A 74 -2.83 -2.14 -8.05
N VAL A 75 -2.62 -0.90 -7.60
CA VAL A 75 -1.94 -0.54 -6.34
C VAL A 75 -2.83 0.34 -5.48
N PRO A 76 -2.64 0.38 -4.14
CA PRO A 76 -3.38 1.30 -3.28
C PRO A 76 -3.25 2.74 -3.76
N LYS A 77 -4.36 3.45 -3.75
CA LYS A 77 -4.41 4.84 -4.23
C LYS A 77 -3.64 5.74 -3.27
N LEU A 78 -2.61 6.41 -3.79
CA LEU A 78 -1.84 7.41 -3.06
C LEU A 78 -2.62 8.73 -2.98
N MET A 79 -3.15 9.04 -1.80
CA MET A 79 -4.03 10.18 -1.57
C MET A 79 -3.25 11.45 -1.20
N MET A 80 -2.17 11.29 -0.43
CA MET A 80 -1.24 12.36 -0.09
C MET A 80 0.12 11.76 0.25
N PHE A 81 1.20 12.51 0.04
CA PHE A 81 2.54 12.14 0.45
C PHE A 81 3.41 13.38 0.61
N GLY A 82 4.50 13.22 1.37
CA GLY A 82 5.56 14.20 1.57
C GLY A 82 6.89 13.49 1.80
N GLU A 83 7.89 14.20 2.32
CA GLU A 83 9.22 13.60 2.57
C GLU A 83 9.22 12.51 3.64
N ASP A 84 8.26 12.55 4.55
CA ASP A 84 8.21 11.75 5.78
C ASP A 84 6.83 11.17 6.08
N TYR A 85 5.92 11.20 5.11
CA TYR A 85 4.63 10.54 5.25
C TYR A 85 4.03 10.17 3.89
N LEU A 86 3.12 9.20 3.91
CA LEU A 86 2.23 8.87 2.80
C LEU A 86 0.87 8.43 3.34
N VAL A 87 -0.17 8.65 2.56
CA VAL A 87 -1.54 8.25 2.85
C VAL A 87 -2.09 7.42 1.71
N LEU A 88 -2.49 6.20 2.02
CA LEU A 88 -3.10 5.26 1.07
C LEU A 88 -4.56 5.04 1.41
N GLU A 89 -5.38 4.90 0.38
CA GLU A 89 -6.72 4.33 0.53
C GLU A 89 -6.61 2.85 0.96
N ASP A 90 -7.45 2.44 1.91
CA ASP A 90 -7.49 1.06 2.39
C ASP A 90 -7.97 0.07 1.32
N GLY A 91 -7.09 -0.89 1.00
CA GLY A 91 -7.35 -1.97 0.04
C GLY A 91 -7.98 -3.23 0.65
N GLY A 92 -8.34 -3.22 1.93
CA GLY A 92 -8.79 -4.39 2.67
C GLY A 92 -7.65 -5.32 3.11
N HIS A 93 -8.03 -6.52 3.55
CA HIS A 93 -7.07 -7.49 4.07
C HIS A 93 -6.32 -8.22 2.96
N ASN A 94 -5.10 -8.69 3.27
CA ASN A 94 -4.33 -9.51 2.35
C ASN A 94 -4.93 -10.91 2.14
N VAL A 95 -4.58 -11.55 1.03
CA VAL A 95 -5.07 -12.90 0.68
C VAL A 95 -4.68 -13.94 1.74
N ALA A 96 -3.50 -13.81 2.37
CA ALA A 96 -3.08 -14.70 3.46
C ALA A 96 -4.06 -14.67 4.64
N TYR A 97 -4.52 -13.48 5.04
CA TYR A 97 -5.57 -13.31 6.05
C TYR A 97 -6.82 -14.10 5.65
N TRP A 98 -7.37 -13.87 4.46
CA TRP A 98 -8.60 -14.52 4.01
C TRP A 98 -8.51 -16.03 3.94
N VAL A 99 -7.39 -16.56 3.43
CA VAL A 99 -7.16 -18.01 3.34
C VAL A 99 -7.08 -18.65 4.73
N SER A 100 -6.55 -17.94 5.72
CA SER A 100 -6.49 -18.41 7.12
C SER A 100 -7.83 -18.39 7.84
N ARG A 101 -8.83 -17.64 7.35
CA ARG A 101 -10.14 -17.53 8.02
C ARG A 101 -10.93 -18.82 7.91
N ASN A 102 -11.80 -19.05 8.90
CA ASN A 102 -12.82 -20.10 8.82
C ASN A 102 -14.01 -19.62 7.98
N ILE A 103 -13.77 -19.51 6.67
CA ILE A 103 -14.77 -19.23 5.63
C ILE A 103 -14.83 -20.43 4.68
N ASP A 104 -15.89 -20.51 3.89
CA ASP A 104 -16.07 -21.63 2.97
C ASP A 104 -14.96 -21.70 1.89
N ASN A 105 -14.64 -22.92 1.45
CA ASN A 105 -13.55 -23.16 0.51
C ASN A 105 -13.82 -22.54 -0.87
N GLN A 106 -15.08 -22.40 -1.28
CA GLN A 106 -15.44 -21.78 -2.55
C GLN A 106 -15.10 -20.28 -2.55
N THR A 107 -15.34 -19.59 -1.43
CA THR A 107 -14.92 -18.21 -1.23
C THR A 107 -13.40 -18.08 -1.22
N LYS A 108 -12.67 -18.97 -0.53
CA LYS A 108 -11.19 -18.96 -0.57
C LYS A 108 -10.67 -19.15 -2.00
N GLN A 109 -11.24 -20.11 -2.74
CA GLN A 109 -10.88 -20.37 -4.12
C GLN A 109 -11.17 -19.16 -5.01
N ARG A 110 -12.30 -18.48 -4.83
CA ARG A 110 -12.62 -17.23 -5.55
C ARG A 110 -11.57 -16.16 -5.30
N ILE A 111 -11.19 -15.92 -4.04
CA ILE A 111 -10.16 -14.92 -3.68
C ILE A 111 -8.81 -15.25 -4.32
N LEU A 112 -8.39 -16.52 -4.27
CA LEU A 112 -7.15 -16.97 -4.91
C LEU A 112 -7.21 -16.83 -6.44
N CYS A 113 -8.35 -17.15 -7.06
CA CYS A 113 -8.57 -16.96 -8.49
C CYS A 113 -8.52 -15.48 -8.89
N ASP A 114 -9.11 -14.58 -8.11
CA ASP A 114 -9.08 -13.14 -8.35
C ASP A 114 -7.63 -12.63 -8.27
N ALA A 115 -6.87 -13.06 -7.25
CA ALA A 115 -5.45 -12.74 -7.11
C ALA A 115 -4.61 -13.23 -8.31
N ALA A 116 -4.83 -14.47 -8.75
CA ALA A 116 -4.13 -15.03 -9.90
C ALA A 116 -4.46 -14.30 -11.22
N LYS A 117 -5.73 -13.93 -11.42
CA LYS A 117 -6.17 -13.12 -12.58
C LYS A 117 -5.52 -11.75 -12.57
N ALA A 118 -5.54 -11.06 -11.44
CA ALA A 118 -4.91 -9.74 -11.29
C ALA A 118 -3.39 -9.79 -11.55
N LEU A 119 -2.72 -10.87 -11.12
CA LEU A 119 -1.29 -11.05 -11.38
C LEU A 119 -1.01 -11.32 -12.86
N ALA A 120 -1.85 -12.12 -13.52
CA ALA A 120 -1.77 -12.33 -14.97
C ALA A 120 -2.05 -11.05 -15.77
N ASP A 121 -2.99 -10.23 -15.32
CA ASP A 121 -3.29 -8.91 -15.90
C ASP A 121 -2.11 -7.95 -15.73
N LEU A 122 -1.44 -7.96 -14.58
CA LEU A 122 -0.22 -7.19 -14.32
C LEU A 122 0.88 -7.59 -15.32
N HIS A 123 1.15 -8.89 -15.47
CA HIS A 123 2.14 -9.38 -16.43
C HIS A 123 1.81 -9.05 -17.89
N ARG A 124 0.53 -9.09 -18.27
CA ARG A 124 0.08 -8.70 -19.63
C ARG A 124 0.33 -7.22 -19.94
N ARG A 125 0.51 -6.38 -18.93
CA ARG A 125 0.90 -4.96 -19.07
C ARG A 125 2.42 -4.74 -19.10
N GLY A 126 3.21 -5.82 -19.13
CA GLY A 126 4.67 -5.74 -19.06
C GLY A 126 5.20 -5.39 -17.67
N LEU A 127 4.33 -5.45 -16.65
CA LEU A 127 4.70 -5.17 -15.26
C LEU A 127 4.91 -6.48 -14.51
N VAL A 128 5.88 -6.50 -13.61
CA VAL A 128 6.17 -7.65 -12.75
C VAL A 128 6.19 -7.22 -11.29
N HIS A 129 5.70 -8.08 -10.41
CA HIS A 129 5.77 -7.85 -8.96
C HIS A 129 7.15 -8.20 -8.39
N GLY A 130 7.81 -9.21 -8.97
CA GLY A 130 9.10 -9.75 -8.52
C GLY A 130 8.89 -11.03 -7.71
N ARG A 131 8.43 -10.92 -6.46
CA ARG A 131 8.02 -12.05 -5.61
C ARG A 131 6.61 -11.83 -5.07
N PRO A 132 5.57 -12.16 -5.84
CA PRO A 132 4.19 -12.00 -5.37
C PRO A 132 3.87 -13.06 -4.30
N ALA A 133 4.13 -12.76 -3.03
CA ALA A 133 3.62 -13.56 -1.93
C ALA A 133 2.16 -13.18 -1.64
N ILE A 134 1.32 -14.14 -1.25
CA ILE A 134 -0.12 -13.90 -0.98
C ILE A 134 -0.38 -12.90 0.17
N ARG A 135 0.61 -12.60 1.01
CA ARG A 135 0.53 -11.54 2.03
C ARG A 135 0.67 -10.13 1.45
N ASP A 136 1.23 -10.02 0.23
CA ASP A 136 1.52 -8.78 -0.48
C ASP A 136 0.45 -8.48 -1.55
N ILE A 137 -0.67 -9.21 -1.49
CA ILE A 137 -1.85 -9.07 -2.34
C ILE A 137 -3.05 -8.75 -1.45
N LEU A 138 -3.64 -7.57 -1.60
CA LEU A 138 -4.85 -7.14 -0.92
C LEU A 138 -6.08 -7.60 -1.70
N TRP A 139 -7.14 -7.97 -0.98
CA TRP A 139 -8.44 -8.31 -1.58
C TRP A 139 -9.59 -7.69 -0.78
N LYS A 140 -10.50 -7.02 -1.50
CA LYS A 140 -11.73 -6.43 -0.96
C LYS A 140 -12.84 -6.49 -2.02
N ASP A 141 -13.84 -7.33 -1.77
CA ASP A 141 -15.04 -7.44 -2.59
C ASP A 141 -14.76 -7.66 -4.10
N GLY A 142 -13.77 -8.52 -4.41
CA GLY A 142 -13.34 -8.83 -5.77
C GLY A 142 -12.30 -7.87 -6.36
N ASN A 143 -12.00 -6.77 -5.68
CA ASN A 143 -10.91 -5.88 -6.06
C ASN A 143 -9.58 -6.39 -5.47
N VAL A 144 -8.56 -6.49 -6.31
CA VAL A 144 -7.21 -6.90 -5.93
C VAL A 144 -6.27 -5.72 -6.07
N LEU A 145 -5.40 -5.51 -5.08
CA LEU A 145 -4.31 -4.54 -5.14
C LEU A 145 -3.00 -5.20 -4.71
N PHE A 146 -1.89 -4.79 -5.29
CA PHE A 146 -0.55 -5.24 -4.92
C PHE A 146 0.16 -4.22 -4.05
N ILE A 147 0.90 -4.72 -3.05
CA ILE A 147 1.82 -3.94 -2.22
C ILE A 147 3.22 -4.59 -2.25
N ASP A 148 4.21 -3.93 -1.68
CA ASP A 148 5.57 -4.46 -1.50
C ASP A 148 6.18 -5.08 -2.78
N PHE A 149 6.18 -4.30 -3.87
CA PHE A 149 6.86 -4.69 -5.12
C PHE A 149 8.38 -4.79 -4.88
N GLU A 150 8.99 -5.88 -5.33
CA GLU A 150 10.45 -6.09 -5.19
C GLU A 150 11.26 -5.53 -6.38
N VAL A 151 10.58 -5.04 -7.42
CA VAL A 151 11.24 -4.49 -8.61
C VAL A 151 11.55 -3.02 -8.38
N ASN A 152 12.83 -2.68 -8.29
CA ASN A 152 13.26 -1.28 -8.27
C ASN A 152 12.83 -0.59 -9.57
N ALA A 153 12.16 0.55 -9.46
CA ALA A 153 11.82 1.41 -10.60
C ALA A 153 13.04 1.79 -11.47
N GLU A 154 14.26 1.72 -10.92
CA GLU A 154 15.51 1.99 -11.62
C GLU A 154 15.98 0.88 -12.57
N ASN A 155 15.42 -0.33 -12.49
CA ASN A 155 15.86 -1.49 -13.28
C ASN A 155 14.90 -1.88 -14.43
N ILE A 156 13.90 -1.04 -14.73
CA ILE A 156 12.99 -1.25 -15.85
C ILE A 156 13.44 -0.33 -17.00
N VAL A 157 14.32 -0.87 -17.85
CA VAL A 157 14.76 -0.27 -19.13
C VAL A 157 13.64 -0.35 -20.17
#